data_AF-A0A9W8B6L6-F1
#
_entry.id   AF-A0A9W8B6L6-F1
#
_cell.length_a   1.000
_cell.length_b   1.000
_cell.length_c   1.000
_cell.angle_alpha   90.00
_cell.angle_beta   90.00
_cell.angle_gamma   90.00
#
_symmetry.space_group_name_H-M   'P 1'
#
loop_
_entity.id
_entity.type
_entity.pdbx_description
1 polymer ?
#
loop_
_entity_poly.entity_id
_entity_poly.type
_entity_poly.pdbx_seq_one_letter_code
_entity_poly.pdbx_strand_id
1 'polypeptide(L)'
;MFVIGSNVTLGWKYSNATLRPPNKVSICGKFPSGSNMSKNPASLCDWDIAVNISGKLLNYTWDTVRQGAPGVAFSEYKGYLMYLFDSDYGVNNPVPGPGRITPALFWFNLYNSRYSLTNQGVPSGYTPSAAHAVSVRLWAVAAIVALGALGVWV
;
A
#
# COMPACT_ATOMS: atom_id res chain seq x y z
N MET A 1 -3.25 4.18 -0.59
CA MET A 1 -4.37 3.83 0.31
C MET A 1 -5.53 3.37 -0.55
N PHE A 2 -6.32 2.41 -0.09
CA PHE A 2 -7.45 1.86 -0.84
C PHE A 2 -8.76 2.02 -0.06
N VAL A 3 -9.84 2.31 -0.77
CA VAL A 3 -11.16 2.50 -0.19
C VAL A 3 -11.81 1.13 0.01
N ILE A 4 -12.36 0.90 1.21
CA ILE A 4 -13.21 -0.26 1.49
C ILE A 4 -14.56 -0.06 0.80
N GLY A 5 -15.02 -1.10 0.10
CA GLY A 5 -16.32 -1.05 -0.58
C GLY A 5 -16.26 -0.38 -1.96
N SER A 6 -15.07 -0.30 -2.55
CA SER A 6 -14.87 0.22 -3.91
C SER A 6 -14.13 -0.76 -4.81
N ASN A 7 -14.09 -0.42 -6.10
CA ASN A 7 -13.20 -1.04 -7.07
C ASN A 7 -11.85 -0.32 -7.04
N VAL A 8 -10.76 -1.09 -7.00
CA VAL A 8 -9.37 -0.60 -6.97
C VAL A 8 -8.67 -1.11 -8.22
N THR A 9 -8.18 -0.20 -9.06
CA THR A 9 -7.39 -0.58 -10.24
C THR A 9 -5.93 -0.76 -9.83
N LEU A 10 -5.44 -1.98 -9.96
CA LEU A 10 -4.05 -2.37 -9.76
C LEU A 10 -3.37 -2.41 -11.13
N GLY A 11 -2.18 -1.83 -11.23
CA GLY A 11 -1.38 -1.86 -12.44
C GLY A 11 0.08 -2.12 -12.10
N TRP A 12 0.77 -2.89 -12.94
CA TRP A 12 2.18 -3.23 -12.76
C TRP A 12 2.92 -3.25 -14.08
N LYS A 13 4.25 -3.31 -13.99
CA LYS A 13 5.15 -3.47 -15.13
C LYS A 13 6.23 -4.48 -14.75
N TYR A 14 6.67 -5.26 -15.72
CA TYR A 14 7.83 -6.13 -15.53
C TYR A 14 9.12 -5.33 -15.64
N SER A 15 10.08 -5.63 -14.77
CA SER A 15 11.44 -5.08 -14.88
C SER A 15 12.12 -5.59 -16.15
N ASN A 16 13.05 -4.81 -16.71
CA ASN A 16 13.88 -5.21 -17.85
C ASN A 16 14.73 -6.47 -17.54
N ALA A 17 14.95 -6.78 -16.27
CA ALA A 17 15.60 -8.02 -15.84
C ALA A 17 14.71 -9.28 -16.02
N THR A 18 13.43 -9.10 -16.31
CA THR A 18 12.47 -10.20 -16.54
C THR A 18 12.61 -10.69 -17.98
N LEU A 19 13.39 -11.76 -18.17
CA LEU A 19 13.60 -12.38 -19.47
C LEU A 19 12.41 -13.24 -19.90
N ARG A 20 11.66 -13.77 -18.93
CA ARG A 20 10.50 -14.63 -19.16
C ARG A 20 9.35 -14.15 -18.27
N PRO A 21 8.47 -13.28 -18.79
CA PRO A 21 7.24 -12.93 -18.11
C PRO A 21 6.42 -14.19 -17.82
N PRO A 22 5.71 -14.23 -16.70
CA PRO A 22 4.88 -15.37 -16.33
C PRO A 22 3.72 -15.55 -17.33
N ASN A 23 3.28 -16.79 -17.54
CA ASN A 23 2.05 -17.04 -18.29
C ASN A 23 0.80 -16.69 -17.47
N LYS A 24 0.91 -16.83 -16.14
CA LYS A 24 -0.15 -16.57 -15.17
C LYS A 24 0.41 -15.84 -13.97
N VAL A 25 -0.32 -14.83 -13.53
CA VAL A 25 0.00 -14.07 -12.32
C VAL A 25 -1.10 -14.33 -11.29
N SER A 26 -0.72 -14.31 -10.01
CA SER A 26 -1.65 -14.28 -8.90
C SER A 26 -1.35 -13.07 -8.02
N ILE A 27 -2.40 -12.52 -7.42
CA ILE A 27 -2.35 -11.42 -6.47
C ILE A 27 -3.02 -11.91 -5.20
N CYS A 28 -2.33 -11.81 -4.07
CA CYS A 28 -2.88 -12.13 -2.77
C CYS A 28 -2.64 -10.99 -1.79
N GLY A 29 -3.38 -11.00 -0.69
CA GLY A 29 -3.21 -10.06 0.40
C GLY A 29 -2.88 -10.76 1.72
N LYS A 30 -2.23 -10.01 2.62
CA LYS A 30 -1.95 -10.41 4.00
C LYS A 30 -2.39 -9.30 4.95
N PHE A 31 -2.97 -9.72 6.07
CA PHE A 31 -3.40 -8.81 7.11
C PHE A 31 -2.21 -8.17 7.81
N PRO A 32 -2.39 -6.99 8.41
CA PRO A 32 -1.38 -6.36 9.24
C PRO A 32 -0.90 -7.30 10.34
N SER A 33 0.40 -7.28 10.61
CA SER A 33 0.97 -8.03 11.73
C SER A 33 0.33 -7.60 13.06
N GLY A 34 0.02 -8.58 13.92
CA GLY A 34 -0.60 -8.34 15.23
C GLY A 34 -2.11 -8.06 15.20
N SER A 35 -2.77 -8.09 14.03
CA SER A 35 -4.22 -7.83 13.93
C SER A 35 -5.13 -8.96 14.40
N ASN A 36 -4.60 -10.13 14.76
CA ASN A 36 -5.34 -11.37 15.07
C ASN A 36 -6.32 -11.84 13.96
N MET A 37 -6.30 -11.20 12.78
CA MET A 37 -7.15 -11.55 11.63
C MET A 37 -6.56 -12.68 10.77
N SER A 38 -5.23 -12.83 10.80
CA SER A 38 -4.52 -13.90 10.08
C SER A 38 -4.71 -15.24 10.79
N LYS A 39 -5.25 -16.24 10.08
CA LYS A 39 -5.38 -17.61 10.58
C LYS A 39 -4.05 -18.34 10.63
N ASN A 40 -3.10 -17.93 9.78
CA ASN A 40 -1.75 -18.47 9.73
C ASN A 40 -0.73 -17.32 9.59
N PRO A 41 -0.16 -16.84 10.70
CA PRO A 41 0.80 -15.73 10.67
C PRO A 41 2.02 -15.98 9.79
N ALA A 42 2.42 -17.25 9.62
CA ALA A 42 3.55 -17.66 8.79
C ALA A 42 3.23 -17.68 7.28
N SER A 43 1.96 -17.66 6.89
CA SER A 43 1.57 -17.61 5.47
C SER A 43 1.86 -16.23 4.89
N LEU A 44 2.38 -16.16 3.65
CA LEU A 44 2.51 -14.89 2.94
C LEU A 44 1.19 -14.35 2.39
N CYS A 45 0.17 -15.21 2.27
CA CYS A 45 -1.17 -14.84 1.82
C CYS A 45 -2.20 -15.26 2.88
N ASP A 46 -3.03 -14.32 3.32
CA ASP A 46 -4.23 -14.60 4.13
C ASP A 46 -5.48 -14.75 3.26
N TRP A 47 -5.50 -14.11 2.08
CA TRP A 47 -6.57 -14.26 1.10
C TRP A 47 -6.08 -14.00 -0.33
N ASP A 48 -6.84 -14.53 -1.30
CA ASP A 48 -6.59 -14.31 -2.71
C ASP A 48 -7.40 -13.11 -3.24
N ILE A 49 -6.72 -12.19 -3.93
CA ILE A 49 -7.36 -11.05 -4.62
C ILE A 49 -7.67 -11.44 -6.07
N ALA A 50 -6.74 -12.15 -6.70
CA ALA A 50 -6.86 -12.67 -8.05
C ALA A 50 -5.97 -13.91 -8.19
N VAL A 51 -6.45 -14.96 -8.84
CA VAL A 51 -5.67 -16.19 -9.05
C VAL A 51 -5.66 -16.54 -10.53
N ASN A 52 -4.49 -16.94 -11.05
CA ASN A 52 -4.32 -17.41 -12.43
C ASN A 52 -4.76 -16.39 -13.49
N ILE A 53 -4.59 -15.09 -13.25
CA ILE A 53 -4.83 -14.07 -14.27
C ILE A 53 -3.77 -14.17 -15.36
N SER A 54 -4.15 -13.91 -16.62
CA SER A 54 -3.19 -13.96 -17.73
C SER A 54 -2.02 -13.03 -17.47
N GLY A 55 -0.78 -13.52 -17.57
CA GLY A 55 0.42 -12.71 -17.37
C GLY A 55 0.68 -11.69 -18.48
N LYS A 56 -0.14 -11.70 -19.55
CA LYS A 56 -0.19 -10.60 -20.53
C LYS A 56 -0.97 -9.39 -20.02
N LEU A 57 -1.85 -9.57 -19.04
CA LEU A 57 -2.54 -8.46 -18.39
C LEU A 57 -1.57 -7.75 -17.45
N LEU A 58 -1.49 -6.43 -17.58
CA LEU A 58 -0.67 -5.57 -16.74
C LEU A 58 -1.52 -4.74 -15.77
N ASN A 59 -2.83 -5.00 -15.75
CA ASN A 59 -3.78 -4.37 -14.87
C ASN A 59 -4.85 -5.38 -14.40
N TYR A 60 -5.44 -5.08 -13.25
CA TYR A 60 -6.54 -5.84 -12.68
C TYR A 60 -7.40 -4.92 -11.81
N THR A 61 -8.72 -5.03 -11.95
CA THR A 61 -9.66 -4.32 -11.08
C THR A 61 -10.08 -5.22 -9.93
N TRP A 62 -9.63 -4.88 -8.73
CA TRP A 62 -9.98 -5.56 -7.49
C TRP A 62 -11.27 -4.98 -6.92
N ASP A 63 -12.30 -5.83 -6.79
CA ASP A 63 -13.54 -5.50 -6.08
C ASP A 63 -13.38 -5.83 -4.59
N THR A 64 -13.19 -4.80 -3.76
CA THR A 64 -12.96 -4.98 -2.32
C THR A 64 -14.18 -5.49 -1.55
N VAL A 65 -15.36 -5.52 -2.16
CA VAL A 65 -16.59 -6.11 -1.58
C VAL A 65 -16.62 -7.61 -1.82
N ARG A 66 -16.34 -8.03 -3.06
CA ARG A 66 -16.49 -9.43 -3.49
C ARG A 66 -15.24 -10.28 -3.27
N GLN A 67 -14.07 -9.66 -3.33
CA GLN A 67 -12.76 -10.32 -3.30
C GLN A 67 -12.03 -10.00 -2.00
N GLY A 68 -12.77 -10.07 -0.89
CA GLY A 68 -12.27 -9.91 0.46
C GLY A 68 -11.81 -11.21 1.09
N ALA A 69 -11.16 -11.10 2.24
CA ALA A 69 -10.74 -12.27 3.00
C ALA A 69 -11.95 -13.09 3.48
N PRO A 70 -11.96 -14.42 3.29
CA PRO A 70 -13.11 -15.24 3.63
C PRO A 70 -13.36 -15.25 5.15
N GLY A 71 -14.57 -14.82 5.52
CA GLY A 71 -15.02 -14.78 6.91
C GLY A 71 -14.53 -13.57 7.73
N VAL A 72 -13.84 -12.61 7.10
CA VAL A 72 -13.35 -11.39 7.76
C VAL A 72 -13.64 -10.19 6.88
N ALA A 73 -14.45 -9.26 7.38
CA ALA A 73 -14.66 -7.98 6.70
C ALA A 73 -13.38 -7.14 6.76
N PHE A 74 -13.06 -6.44 5.66
CA PHE A 74 -11.95 -5.49 5.69
C PHE A 74 -12.19 -4.41 6.74
N SER A 75 -11.17 -4.19 7.56
CA SER A 75 -11.19 -3.18 8.61
C SER A 75 -10.23 -2.05 8.26
N GLU A 76 -10.52 -0.85 8.76
CA GLU A 76 -9.63 0.29 8.64
C GLU A 76 -8.36 0.03 9.45
N TYR A 77 -7.28 -0.31 8.76
CA TYR A 77 -6.03 -0.66 9.41
C TYR A 77 -4.85 -0.31 8.50
N LYS A 78 -3.71 -0.07 9.12
CA LYS A 78 -2.45 0.23 8.42
C LYS A 78 -1.57 -1.01 8.28
N GLY A 79 -0.83 -1.11 7.20
CA GLY A 79 0.17 -2.17 7.03
C GLY A 79 -0.39 -3.49 6.49
N TYR A 80 -1.45 -3.41 5.68
CA TYR A 80 -1.80 -4.54 4.82
C TYR A 80 -0.69 -4.76 3.80
N LEU A 81 -0.52 -6.00 3.39
CA LEU A 81 0.44 -6.39 2.37
C LEU A 81 -0.29 -6.99 1.18
N MET A 82 0.23 -6.70 0.00
CA MET A 82 -0.18 -7.31 -1.25
C MET A 82 1.04 -7.95 -1.90
N TYR A 83 0.88 -9.17 -2.38
CA TYR A 83 1.89 -9.88 -3.13
C TYR A 83 1.41 -10.12 -4.55
N LEU A 84 2.25 -9.82 -5.54
CA LEU A 84 2.07 -10.21 -6.93
C LEU A 84 3.16 -11.21 -7.31
N PHE A 85 2.77 -12.37 -7.80
CA PHE A 85 3.71 -13.47 -8.05
C PHE A 85 3.32 -14.32 -9.25
N ASP A 86 4.27 -15.10 -9.75
CA ASP A 86 4.05 -16.09 -10.81
C ASP A 86 3.24 -17.27 -10.24
N SER A 87 2.08 -17.52 -10.81
CA SER A 87 1.18 -18.59 -10.34
C SER A 87 1.83 -19.98 -10.43
N ASP A 88 2.76 -20.19 -11.37
CA ASP A 88 3.41 -21.48 -11.58
C ASP A 88 4.42 -21.81 -10.45
N TYR A 89 4.98 -20.79 -9.79
CA TYR A 89 5.94 -20.94 -8.70
C TYR A 89 5.32 -20.75 -7.31
N GLY A 90 4.23 -20.00 -7.23
CA GLY A 90 3.58 -19.63 -5.97
C GLY A 90 4.35 -18.56 -5.19
N VAL A 91 3.68 -18.01 -4.18
CA VAL A 91 4.19 -16.88 -3.37
C VAL A 91 5.37 -17.26 -2.47
N ASN A 92 5.46 -18.53 -2.07
CA ASN A 92 6.44 -19.02 -1.08
C ASN A 92 7.79 -19.39 -1.70
N ASN A 93 7.96 -19.24 -3.01
CA ASN A 93 9.23 -19.47 -3.69
C ASN A 93 9.93 -18.13 -3.96
N PRO A 94 10.85 -17.67 -3.07
CA PRO A 94 11.44 -16.34 -3.16
C PRO A 94 12.40 -16.18 -4.35
N VAL A 95 12.89 -17.27 -4.94
CA VAL A 95 13.89 -17.24 -6.01
C VAL A 95 13.53 -18.29 -7.08
N PRO A 96 12.62 -17.99 -8.01
CA PRO A 96 12.22 -18.93 -9.05
C PRO A 96 13.31 -19.20 -10.11
N GLY A 97 14.48 -18.55 -9.98
CA GLY A 97 15.61 -18.63 -10.89
C GLY A 97 15.83 -17.32 -11.68
N PRO A 98 16.95 -17.19 -12.39
CA PRO A 98 17.31 -15.96 -13.10
C PRO A 98 16.30 -15.63 -14.21
N GLY A 99 16.02 -14.34 -14.40
CA GLY A 99 15.16 -13.83 -15.48
C GLY A 99 13.66 -14.05 -15.27
N ARG A 100 13.24 -14.53 -14.10
CA ARG A 100 11.83 -14.71 -13.71
C ARG A 100 11.41 -13.63 -12.74
N ILE A 101 10.10 -13.46 -12.58
CA ILE A 101 9.58 -12.53 -11.59
C ILE A 101 9.74 -13.12 -10.19
N THR A 102 10.25 -12.33 -9.25
CA THR A 102 10.15 -12.62 -7.82
C THR A 102 8.81 -12.11 -7.30
N PRO A 103 8.26 -12.70 -6.22
CA PRO A 103 7.09 -12.15 -5.57
C PRO A 103 7.31 -10.67 -5.21
N ALA A 104 6.53 -9.78 -5.82
CA ALA A 104 6.60 -8.34 -5.60
C ALA A 104 5.70 -7.99 -4.41
N LEU A 105 6.24 -7.23 -3.45
CA LEU A 105 5.52 -6.81 -2.24
C LEU A 105 5.10 -5.35 -2.34
N PHE A 106 3.84 -5.08 -2.01
CA PHE A 106 3.29 -3.73 -1.90
C PHE A 106 2.57 -3.53 -0.56
N TRP A 107 2.94 -2.47 0.15
CA TRP A 107 2.33 -2.08 1.42
C TRP A 107 1.17 -1.12 1.17
N PHE A 108 0.03 -1.34 1.83
CA PHE A 108 -1.11 -0.45 1.72
C PHE A 108 -1.91 -0.33 3.02
N ASN A 109 -2.75 0.69 3.08
CA ASN A 109 -3.73 0.90 4.15
C ASN A 109 -5.12 0.92 3.52
N LEU A 110 -6.09 0.36 4.24
CA LEU A 110 -7.50 0.43 3.92
C LEU A 110 -8.17 1.51 4.75
N TYR A 111 -9.09 2.25 4.13
CA TYR A 111 -9.90 3.25 4.81
C TYR A 111 -11.35 3.21 4.30
N ASN A 112 -12.30 3.63 5.13
CA ASN A 112 -13.69 3.77 4.72
C ASN A 112 -13.93 5.19 4.21
N SER A 113 -14.42 5.33 2.97
CA SER A 113 -14.66 6.65 2.38
C SER A 113 -15.94 7.33 2.86
N ARG A 114 -16.73 6.69 3.73
CA ARG A 114 -17.97 7.27 4.30
C ARG A 114 -17.72 8.43 5.27
N TYR A 115 -16.46 8.77 5.55
CA TYR A 115 -16.10 9.95 6.32
C TYR A 115 -16.16 11.20 5.45
N SER A 116 -17.04 12.13 5.83
CA SER A 116 -17.21 13.43 5.16
C SER A 116 -16.31 14.53 5.75
N LEU A 117 -15.57 14.24 6.83
CA LEU A 117 -14.74 15.18 7.58
C LEU A 117 -13.34 14.62 7.84
N THR A 118 -12.33 15.49 7.78
CA THR A 118 -10.89 15.21 7.94
C THR A 118 -10.50 14.49 9.25
N ASN A 119 -11.38 14.46 10.26
CA ASN A 119 -11.10 13.94 11.59
C ASN A 119 -11.86 12.66 11.98
N GLN A 120 -12.62 12.04 11.08
CA GLN A 120 -13.50 10.91 11.45
C GLN A 120 -12.86 9.51 11.36
N GLY A 121 -11.61 9.38 10.89
CA GLY A 121 -10.84 8.12 10.84
C GLY A 121 -9.56 8.15 11.68
N VAL A 122 -9.46 9.09 12.62
CA VAL A 122 -8.29 9.26 13.48
C VAL A 122 -8.32 8.19 14.59
N PRO A 123 -7.31 7.31 14.69
CA PRO A 123 -7.28 6.27 15.74
C PRO A 123 -7.39 6.88 17.14
N SER A 124 -8.10 6.20 18.06
CA SER A 124 -8.22 6.68 19.44
C SER A 124 -6.83 6.87 20.06
N GLY A 125 -6.48 8.11 20.41
CA GLY A 125 -5.16 8.48 20.94
C GLY A 125 -4.21 9.18 19.96
N TYR A 126 -4.60 9.37 18.70
CA TYR A 126 -3.88 10.26 17.79
C TYR A 126 -4.34 11.71 18.01
N THR A 127 -3.45 12.53 18.55
CA THR A 127 -3.61 13.99 18.69
C THR A 127 -2.99 14.70 17.48
N PRO A 128 -3.79 15.23 16.53
CA PRO A 128 -3.26 15.95 15.38
C PRO A 128 -2.48 17.23 15.76
N SER A 129 -2.63 17.71 16.99
CA SER A 129 -1.85 18.80 17.59
C SER A 129 -0.41 18.45 17.99
N ALA A 130 0.03 17.20 17.78
CA ALA A 130 1.44 16.81 17.94
C ALA A 130 2.32 17.20 16.74
N ALA A 131 1.74 17.77 15.67
CA ALA A 131 2.52 18.54 14.71
C ALA A 131 2.99 19.80 15.44
N HIS A 132 4.26 19.79 15.89
CA HIS A 132 4.89 20.92 16.55
C HIS A 132 4.52 22.21 15.81
N ALA A 133 3.85 23.13 16.51
CA ALA A 133 3.83 24.52 16.09
C ALA A 133 5.29 24.91 15.90
N VAL A 134 5.71 25.07 14.64
CA VAL A 134 7.05 25.56 14.32
C VAL A 134 7.10 26.95 14.94
N SER A 135 7.76 27.07 16.08
CA SER A 135 7.98 28.36 16.70
C SER A 135 8.93 29.11 15.75
N VAL A 136 8.37 30.06 15.02
CA VAL A 136 9.17 30.96 14.20
C VAL A 136 9.96 31.80 15.18
N ARG A 137 11.24 31.48 15.34
CA ARG A 137 12.13 32.25 16.21
C ARG A 137 12.29 33.65 15.60
N LEU A 138 12.10 34.69 16.42
CA LEU A 138 12.16 36.11 16.02
C LEU A 138 13.40 36.49 15.19
N TRP A 139 14.53 35.81 15.38
CA TRP A 139 15.74 36.04 14.59
C TRP A 139 15.59 35.65 13.10
N ALA A 140 14.76 34.66 12.78
CA ALA A 140 14.49 34.25 11.40
C ALA A 140 13.73 35.33 10.63
N VAL A 141 12.83 36.06 11.32
CA VAL A 141 12.13 37.22 10.74
C VAL A 141 13.09 38.41 10.59
N ALA A 142 13.96 38.65 11.58
CA ALA A 142 14.96 39.72 11.51
C ALA A 142 15.95 39.53 10.36
N ALA A 143 16.37 38.29 10.07
CA ALA A 143 17.27 37.98 8.95
C ALA A 143 16.63 38.27 7.57
N ILE A 144 15.34 37.96 7.39
CA ILE A 144 14.61 38.23 6.14
C ILE A 144 14.45 39.74 5.92
N VAL A 145 14.14 40.50 6.98
CA VAL A 145 14.01 41.96 6.89
C VAL A 145 15.37 42.63 6.63
N ALA A 146 16.45 42.14 7.25
CA ALA A 146 17.80 42.65 7.01
C ALA A 146 18.30 42.35 5.58
N LEU A 147 17.99 41.17 5.02
CA LEU A 147 18.32 40.83 3.63
C LEU A 147 17.53 41.69 2.63
N GLY A 148 16.24 41.96 2.90
CA GLY A 148 15.43 42.86 2.08
C GLY A 148 15.90 44.31 2.12
N ALA A 149 16.40 44.78 3.25
CA ALA A 149 16.96 46.13 3.39
C ALA A 149 18.36 46.29 2.76
N LEU A 150 19.10 45.18 2.58
CA LEU A 150 20.42 45.17 1.94
C LEU A 150 20.38 44.93 0.42
N GLY A 151 19.19 44.84 -0.19
CA GLY A 151 19.02 44.85 -1.64
C GLY A 151 19.52 43.61 -2.37
N VAL A 152 19.70 42.48 -1.69
CA VAL A 152 20.02 41.20 -2.35
C VAL A 152 18.72 40.56 -2.81
N TRP A 153 18.35 40.82 -4.06
CA TRP A 153 17.36 40.02 -4.78
C TRP A 153 17.96 38.63 -5.05
N VAL A 154 17.25 37.58 -4.65
CA VAL A 154 17.43 36.22 -5.23
C VAL A 154 16.44 36.08 -6.37
#